data_AF-A0A3M7NQM2-F1
#
_entry.id   AF-A0A3M7NQM2-F1
#
_cell.length_a   1.000
_cell.length_b   1.000
_cell.length_c   1.000
_cell.angle_alpha   90.00
_cell.angle_beta   90.00
_cell.angle_gamma   90.00
#
_symmetry.space_group_name_H-M   'P 1'
#
loop_
_entity.id
_entity.type
_entity.pdbx_description
1 polymer ?
#
loop_
_entity_poly.entity_id
_entity_poly.type
_entity_poly.pdbx_seq_one_letter_code
_entity_poly.pdbx_strand_id
1 'polypeptide(L)'
;MTQLSSPFDLSKDEVKTLAELAIAAKQKAYFGASLLLSTGAYSTGANVEIASTPVGICAERCAIAPIIASVTRPFPPDSCHANIPIVRAVAVATNIDPPASPCGMCRQFMREFLDKDVKVWILDPRTGCPRELPAGEYEFPHYITQISKSQPDKAYGPQYNGVFTPNDIASIFSFDIPASRSDANCTLEFLFPLKSQLTTSNFDISGGGSFFFTGYNPGSCPDDTTTWNNQPAPGPFPPFPPIHMEPGNAYTIDVGPCFVGAGTCVAGLTTTNDTNFWFFQDQGECPIGIYTEYSYGLPPRTEP
;
A
#
# COMPACT_ATOMS: atom_id res chain seq x y z
N MET A 1 -0.83 -45.33 19.09
CA MET A 1 -0.50 -44.11 19.84
C MET A 1 -0.42 -42.99 18.84
N THR A 2 -1.48 -42.18 18.73
CA THR A 2 -1.54 -41.03 17.83
C THR A 2 -0.53 -40.00 18.35
N GLN A 3 0.44 -39.61 17.53
CA GLN A 3 1.35 -38.50 17.81
C GLN A 3 0.48 -37.25 18.01
N LEU A 4 0.38 -36.75 19.24
CA LEU A 4 -0.19 -35.42 19.49
C LEU A 4 0.79 -34.42 18.89
N SER A 5 0.45 -33.86 17.72
CA SER A 5 1.18 -32.73 17.14
C SER A 5 1.23 -31.60 18.16
N SER A 6 2.35 -30.87 18.21
CA SER A 6 2.50 -29.73 19.10
C SER A 6 1.37 -28.72 18.84
N PRO A 7 0.81 -28.03 19.84
CA PRO A 7 -0.14 -26.94 19.59
C PRO A 7 0.48 -25.84 18.70
N PHE A 8 1.81 -25.78 18.57
CA PHE A 8 2.53 -24.82 17.73
C PHE A 8 2.81 -25.32 16.30
N ASP A 9 2.44 -26.56 15.97
CA ASP A 9 2.52 -27.05 14.60
C ASP A 9 1.41 -26.38 13.77
N LEU A 10 1.81 -25.72 12.69
CA LEU A 10 0.91 -24.99 11.79
C LEU A 10 0.85 -25.71 10.44
N SER A 11 -0.36 -25.87 9.92
CA SER A 11 -0.58 -26.25 8.53
C SER A 11 -0.20 -25.12 7.58
N LYS A 12 0.03 -25.46 6.30
CA LYS A 12 0.32 -24.45 5.26
C LYS A 12 -0.84 -23.46 5.10
N ASP A 13 -2.07 -23.92 5.22
CA ASP A 13 -3.27 -23.08 5.09
C ASP A 13 -3.42 -22.13 6.28
N GLU A 14 -3.09 -22.58 7.51
CA GLU A 14 -3.05 -21.71 8.68
C GLU A 14 -1.99 -20.60 8.53
N VAL A 15 -0.78 -20.95 8.06
CA VAL A 15 0.27 -19.96 7.81
C VAL A 15 -0.16 -18.96 6.74
N LYS A 16 -0.77 -19.43 5.65
CA LYS A 16 -1.29 -18.58 4.57
C LYS A 16 -2.36 -17.61 5.09
N THR A 17 -3.37 -18.14 5.79
CA THR A 17 -4.47 -17.34 6.35
C THR A 17 -3.95 -16.33 7.36
N LEU A 18 -3.00 -16.74 8.22
CA LEU A 18 -2.35 -15.85 9.18
C LEU A 18 -1.67 -14.68 8.47
N ALA A 19 -0.92 -14.95 7.39
CA ALA A 19 -0.26 -13.90 6.61
C ALA A 19 -1.26 -12.95 5.93
N GLU A 20 -2.27 -13.49 5.25
CA GLU A 20 -3.32 -12.71 4.57
C GLU A 20 -4.06 -11.78 5.54
N LEU A 21 -4.39 -12.27 6.74
CA LEU A 21 -5.05 -11.47 7.77
C LEU A 21 -4.16 -10.35 8.32
N ALA A 22 -2.86 -10.58 8.48
CA ALA A 22 -1.93 -9.52 8.91
C ALA A 22 -1.77 -8.45 7.82
N ILE A 23 -1.70 -8.85 6.55
CA ILE A 23 -1.64 -7.94 5.39
C ILE A 23 -2.93 -7.12 5.29
N ALA A 24 -4.10 -7.77 5.42
CA ALA A 24 -5.39 -7.08 5.42
C ALA A 24 -5.54 -6.11 6.60
N ALA A 25 -5.04 -6.47 7.78
CA ALA A 25 -5.02 -5.57 8.94
C ALA A 25 -4.12 -4.35 8.70
N LYS A 26 -2.97 -4.55 8.05
CA LYS A 26 -2.04 -3.47 7.68
C LYS A 26 -2.73 -2.45 6.77
N GLN A 27 -3.65 -2.84 5.87
CA GLN A 27 -4.34 -1.87 4.99
C GLN A 27 -5.15 -0.79 5.74
N LYS A 28 -5.41 -0.98 7.04
CA LYS A 28 -6.09 0.02 7.89
C LYS A 28 -5.14 1.04 8.53
N ALA A 29 -3.83 0.80 8.49
CA ALA A 29 -2.80 1.63 9.12
C ALA A 29 -1.41 1.39 8.50
N TYR A 30 -0.31 1.55 9.26
CA TYR A 30 1.06 1.34 8.77
C TYR A 30 1.62 -0.06 9.09
N PHE A 31 1.09 -0.68 10.14
CA PHE A 31 1.48 -2.00 10.63
C PHE A 31 0.23 -2.83 10.86
N GLY A 32 0.29 -4.11 10.46
CA GLY A 32 -0.76 -5.09 10.71
C GLY A 32 -0.22 -6.28 11.49
N ALA A 33 -1.05 -6.88 12.32
CA ALA A 33 -0.74 -8.11 13.02
C ALA A 33 -1.94 -9.05 13.03
N SER A 34 -1.66 -10.35 12.98
CA SER A 34 -2.65 -11.41 13.15
C SER A 34 -2.13 -12.48 14.10
N LEU A 35 -3.04 -13.15 14.80
CA LEU A 35 -2.75 -14.24 15.71
C LEU A 35 -3.67 -15.42 15.42
N LEU A 36 -3.12 -16.63 15.55
CA LEU A 36 -3.90 -17.86 15.58
C LEU A 36 -3.98 -18.38 17.01
N LEU A 37 -5.20 -18.64 17.49
CA LEU A 37 -5.47 -19.19 18.81
C LEU A 37 -5.59 -20.72 18.79
N SER A 38 -5.45 -21.37 19.94
CA SER A 38 -5.68 -22.81 20.12
C SER A 38 -7.11 -23.24 19.85
N THR A 39 -8.06 -22.31 19.89
CA THR A 39 -9.45 -22.52 19.49
C THR A 39 -9.65 -22.57 17.98
N GLY A 40 -8.60 -22.27 17.19
CA GLY A 40 -8.69 -22.09 15.73
C GLY A 40 -9.18 -20.71 15.29
N ALA A 41 -9.55 -19.84 16.24
CA ALA A 41 -9.94 -18.47 15.96
C ALA A 41 -8.72 -17.59 15.63
N TYR A 42 -8.94 -16.57 14.81
CA TYR A 42 -7.95 -15.55 14.49
C TYR A 42 -8.29 -14.23 15.18
N SER A 43 -7.27 -13.51 15.63
CA SER A 43 -7.37 -12.13 16.11
C SER A 43 -6.50 -11.24 15.23
N THR A 44 -6.96 -10.04 14.91
CA THR A 44 -6.21 -9.09 14.08
C THR A 44 -6.11 -7.73 14.77
N GLY A 45 -5.09 -6.96 14.41
CA GLY A 45 -4.89 -5.62 14.92
C GLY A 45 -4.03 -4.80 13.97
N ALA A 46 -4.28 -3.50 13.95
CA ALA A 46 -3.48 -2.51 13.24
C ALA A 46 -2.93 -1.50 14.26
N ASN A 47 -1.83 -0.81 13.95
CA ASN A 47 -1.36 0.24 14.86
C ASN A 47 -2.38 1.39 14.93
N VAL A 48 -2.51 1.98 16.12
CA VAL A 48 -3.33 3.18 16.36
C VAL A 48 -2.43 4.27 16.91
N GLU A 49 -2.31 5.34 16.12
CA GLU A 49 -1.48 6.48 16.44
C GLU A 49 -2.26 7.58 17.17
N ILE A 50 -1.54 8.39 17.92
CA ILE A 50 -2.06 9.53 18.67
C ILE A 50 -0.97 10.59 18.79
N ALA A 51 -1.37 11.86 18.87
CA ALA A 51 -0.45 13.00 18.92
C ALA A 51 0.56 12.94 20.09
N SER A 52 0.16 12.39 21.24
CA SER A 52 1.04 12.30 22.41
C SER A 52 1.75 10.95 22.46
N THR A 53 3.05 10.94 22.17
CA THR A 53 3.89 9.77 22.49
C THR A 53 4.05 9.64 24.01
N PRO A 54 4.09 8.42 24.59
CA PRO A 54 4.07 7.09 23.95
C PRO A 54 2.68 6.42 23.94
N VAL A 55 1.58 7.18 23.88
CA VAL A 55 0.21 6.65 24.09
C VAL A 55 -0.27 5.75 22.93
N GLY A 56 0.38 5.84 21.76
CA GLY A 56 0.10 4.98 20.61
C GLY A 56 0.26 3.48 20.91
N ILE A 57 -0.54 2.67 20.22
CA ILE A 57 -0.56 1.21 20.40
C ILE A 57 -0.19 0.52 19.09
N CYS A 58 0.82 -0.36 19.14
CA CYS A 58 1.28 -1.09 17.97
C CYS A 58 0.33 -2.23 17.61
N ALA A 59 0.40 -2.69 16.36
CA ALA A 59 -0.46 -3.71 15.81
C ALA A 59 -0.51 -5.01 16.64
N GLU A 60 0.64 -5.47 17.15
CA GLU A 60 0.72 -6.70 17.96
C GLU A 60 -0.07 -6.55 19.26
N ARG A 61 0.05 -5.39 19.92
CA ARG A 61 -0.69 -5.09 21.16
C ARG A 61 -2.18 -4.93 20.89
N CYS A 62 -2.57 -4.29 19.79
CA CYS A 62 -3.96 -4.21 19.35
C CYS A 62 -4.58 -5.58 19.09
N ALA A 63 -3.79 -6.53 18.58
CA ALA A 63 -4.29 -7.86 18.25
C ALA A 63 -4.33 -8.80 19.48
N ILE A 64 -3.41 -8.64 20.45
CA ILE A 64 -3.35 -9.46 21.67
C ILE A 64 -4.29 -8.96 22.77
N ALA A 65 -4.36 -7.64 23.00
CA ALA A 65 -5.09 -7.08 24.14
C ALA A 65 -6.59 -7.47 24.20
N PRO A 66 -7.34 -7.53 23.08
CA PRO A 66 -8.73 -7.98 23.10
C PRO A 66 -8.89 -9.43 23.57
N ILE A 67 -7.95 -10.31 23.24
CA ILE A 67 -7.95 -11.70 23.69
C ILE A 67 -7.85 -11.73 25.21
N ILE A 68 -6.88 -11.02 25.78
CA ILE A 68 -6.67 -10.98 27.24
C ILE A 68 -7.88 -10.36 27.94
N ALA A 69 -8.41 -9.26 27.41
CA ALA A 69 -9.56 -8.56 27.99
C ALA A 69 -10.86 -9.38 27.93
N SER A 70 -10.97 -10.34 27.00
CA SER A 70 -12.13 -11.21 26.86
C SER A 70 -12.20 -12.34 27.90
N VAL A 71 -11.10 -12.58 28.63
CA VAL A 71 -10.98 -13.70 29.56
C VAL A 71 -11.47 -13.28 30.95
N THR A 72 -12.40 -14.05 31.50
CA THR A 72 -12.86 -13.87 32.88
C THR A 72 -11.72 -14.14 33.85
N ARG A 73 -11.39 -13.18 34.71
CA ARG A 73 -10.38 -13.40 35.75
C ARG A 73 -10.82 -14.58 36.65
N PRO A 74 -10.01 -15.64 36.77
CA PRO A 74 -10.30 -16.69 37.72
C PRO A 74 -10.22 -16.14 39.15
N PHE A 75 -11.12 -16.62 39.99
CA PHE A 75 -11.08 -16.42 41.43
C PHE A 75 -10.90 -17.80 42.06
N PRO A 76 -9.85 -18.03 42.87
CA PRO A 76 -8.86 -17.07 43.36
C PRO A 76 -7.85 -16.58 42.29
N PRO A 77 -7.16 -15.44 42.54
CA PRO A 77 -6.28 -14.75 41.59
C PRO A 77 -4.95 -15.46 41.29
N ASP A 78 -4.75 -16.66 41.83
CA ASP A 78 -3.56 -17.50 41.71
C ASP A 78 -3.41 -18.17 40.34
N SER A 79 -4.35 -17.97 39.41
CA SER A 79 -4.30 -18.57 38.08
C SER A 79 -4.71 -17.63 36.94
N CYS A 80 -4.20 -16.39 36.90
CA CYS A 80 -4.52 -15.38 35.87
C CYS A 80 -4.43 -15.85 34.40
N HIS A 81 -3.82 -17.00 34.13
CA HIS A 81 -3.70 -17.61 32.80
C HIS A 81 -4.62 -18.81 32.53
N ALA A 82 -5.38 -19.32 33.52
CA ALA A 82 -6.09 -20.60 33.41
C ALA A 82 -7.14 -20.68 32.28
N ASN A 83 -7.58 -19.53 31.76
CA ASN A 83 -8.59 -19.45 30.71
C ASN A 83 -8.16 -18.63 29.49
N ILE A 84 -6.89 -18.22 29.39
CA ILE A 84 -6.41 -17.51 28.21
C ILE A 84 -6.16 -18.55 27.10
N PRO A 85 -6.80 -18.43 25.92
CA PRO A 85 -6.50 -19.34 24.82
C PRO A 85 -5.03 -19.21 24.41
N ILE A 86 -4.38 -20.35 24.18
CA ILE A 86 -2.97 -20.38 23.79
C ILE A 86 -2.85 -19.73 22.42
N VAL A 87 -2.00 -18.72 22.30
CA VAL A 87 -1.59 -18.19 21.01
C VAL A 87 -0.64 -19.21 20.37
N ARG A 88 -1.00 -19.75 19.21
CA ARG A 88 -0.18 -20.72 18.46
C ARG A 88 0.86 -20.04 17.58
N ALA A 89 0.51 -18.88 17.01
CA ALA A 89 1.35 -18.13 16.08
C ALA A 89 0.97 -16.66 16.02
N VAL A 90 1.93 -15.83 15.61
CA VAL A 90 1.75 -14.41 15.32
C VAL A 90 2.33 -14.11 13.94
N ALA A 91 1.65 -13.32 13.12
CA ALA A 91 2.25 -12.69 11.95
C ALA A 91 2.19 -11.16 12.07
N VAL A 92 3.24 -10.49 11.59
CA VAL A 92 3.36 -9.02 11.57
C VAL A 92 3.69 -8.58 10.15
N ALA A 93 2.90 -7.65 9.63
CA ALA A 93 3.02 -7.09 8.29
C ALA A 93 3.40 -5.61 8.36
N THR A 94 4.33 -5.20 7.50
CA THR A 94 4.79 -3.81 7.33
C THR A 94 5.15 -3.58 5.87
N ASN A 95 5.27 -2.32 5.46
CA ASN A 95 5.82 -1.92 4.15
C ASN A 95 7.32 -1.60 4.21
N ILE A 96 7.96 -1.77 5.38
CA ILE A 96 9.38 -1.47 5.57
C ILE A 96 10.22 -2.65 5.07
N ASP A 97 11.27 -2.36 4.28
CA ASP A 97 12.31 -3.32 3.87
C ASP A 97 13.67 -2.92 4.47
N PRO A 98 14.37 -3.82 5.21
CA PRO A 98 13.91 -5.13 5.66
C PRO A 98 12.72 -5.04 6.63
N PRO A 99 11.86 -6.08 6.70
CA PRO A 99 10.70 -6.09 7.56
C PRO A 99 11.01 -5.66 8.99
N ALA A 100 10.32 -4.61 9.45
CA ALA A 100 10.47 -4.10 10.80
C ALA A 100 10.09 -5.17 11.83
N SER A 101 11.04 -5.47 12.72
CA SER A 101 10.79 -6.40 13.81
C SER A 101 9.94 -5.76 14.92
N PRO A 102 9.18 -6.55 15.69
CA PRO A 102 8.41 -6.05 16.84
C PRO A 102 9.24 -5.17 17.78
N CYS A 103 8.68 -4.03 18.18
CA CYS A 103 9.37 -3.09 19.06
C CYS A 103 9.54 -3.65 20.49
N GLY A 104 10.39 -3.02 21.30
CA GLY A 104 10.67 -3.48 22.68
C GLY A 104 9.42 -3.60 23.56
N MET A 105 8.46 -2.67 23.42
CA MET A 105 7.19 -2.72 24.15
C MET A 105 6.33 -3.93 23.74
N CYS A 106 6.27 -4.23 22.44
CA CYS A 106 5.54 -5.40 21.94
C CYS A 106 6.21 -6.70 22.34
N ARG A 107 7.54 -6.78 22.30
CA ARG A 107 8.29 -7.95 22.78
C ARG A 107 8.06 -8.22 24.26
N GLN A 108 8.06 -7.17 25.08
CA GLN A 108 7.77 -7.31 26.50
C GLN A 108 6.31 -7.74 26.74
N PHE A 109 5.36 -7.16 25.99
CA PHE A 109 3.95 -7.53 26.08
C PHE A 109 3.72 -8.98 25.67
N MET A 110 4.29 -9.42 24.54
CA MET A 110 4.24 -10.82 24.10
C MET A 110 4.88 -11.74 25.14
N ARG A 111 5.99 -11.33 25.78
CA ARG A 111 6.67 -12.14 26.78
C ARG A 111 5.81 -12.43 28.02
N GLU A 112 4.85 -11.56 28.32
CA GLU A 112 3.93 -11.75 29.45
C GLU A 112 2.81 -12.76 29.13
N PHE A 113 2.32 -12.77 27.88
CA PHE A 113 1.07 -13.46 27.53
C PHE A 113 1.23 -14.63 26.55
N LEU A 114 2.36 -14.76 25.87
CA LEU A 114 2.61 -15.81 24.88
C LEU A 114 3.63 -16.83 25.43
N ASP A 115 3.45 -18.08 25.03
CA ASP A 115 4.44 -19.13 25.25
C ASP A 115 5.76 -18.82 24.51
N LYS A 116 6.87 -19.32 25.06
CA LYS A 116 8.21 -19.09 24.51
C LYS A 116 8.40 -19.70 23.12
N ASP A 117 7.61 -20.72 22.80
CA ASP A 117 7.69 -21.47 21.54
C ASP A 117 6.82 -20.88 20.43
N VAL A 118 6.08 -19.80 20.72
CA VAL A 118 5.27 -19.10 19.71
C VAL A 118 6.17 -18.52 18.64
N LYS A 119 5.92 -18.92 17.39
CA LYS A 119 6.60 -18.36 16.22
C LYS A 119 5.98 -17.02 15.86
N VAL A 120 6.84 -16.01 15.76
CA VAL A 120 6.50 -14.68 15.24
C VAL A 120 7.01 -14.59 13.81
N TRP A 121 6.09 -14.59 12.86
CA TRP A 121 6.36 -14.43 11.44
C TRP A 121 6.40 -12.94 11.12
N ILE A 122 7.55 -12.46 10.66
CA ILE A 122 7.66 -11.10 10.16
C ILE A 122 7.53 -11.22 8.63
N LEU A 123 6.43 -10.71 8.10
CA LEU A 123 6.11 -10.83 6.69
C LEU A 123 7.00 -9.88 5.89
N ASP A 124 7.49 -10.39 4.76
CA ASP A 124 8.15 -9.54 3.77
C ASP A 124 7.09 -8.56 3.22
N PRO A 125 7.35 -7.25 3.13
CA PRO A 125 6.43 -6.30 2.50
C PRO A 125 5.98 -6.73 1.11
N ARG A 126 6.78 -7.56 0.43
CA ARG A 126 6.52 -8.13 -0.90
C ARG A 126 5.72 -9.44 -0.86
N THR A 127 5.34 -9.94 0.32
CA THR A 127 4.41 -11.08 0.43
C THR A 127 2.96 -10.55 0.36
N GLY A 128 2.25 -10.93 -0.70
CA GLY A 128 0.89 -10.45 -0.99
C GLY A 128 0.85 -9.16 -1.81
N CYS A 129 -0.34 -8.79 -2.30
CA CYS A 129 -0.49 -7.60 -3.12
C CYS A 129 -0.12 -6.33 -2.33
N PRO A 130 0.68 -5.39 -2.87
CA PRO A 130 1.10 -4.20 -2.13
C PRO A 130 -0.09 -3.34 -1.70
N ARG A 131 -1.11 -3.24 -2.56
CA ARG A 131 -2.31 -2.42 -2.37
C ARG A 131 -3.49 -3.04 -3.11
N GLU A 132 -4.64 -3.06 -2.47
CA GLU A 132 -5.93 -3.34 -3.10
C GLU A 132 -6.64 -2.01 -3.40
N LEU A 133 -7.41 -1.96 -4.48
CA LEU A 133 -8.18 -0.78 -4.86
C LEU A 133 -9.65 -0.97 -4.42
N PRO A 134 -10.16 -0.19 -3.45
CA PRO A 134 -11.53 -0.34 -2.99
C PRO A 134 -12.52 0.03 -4.09
N ALA A 135 -13.51 -0.83 -4.34
CA ALA A 135 -14.48 -0.61 -5.43
C ALA A 135 -15.18 0.76 -5.29
N GLY A 136 -15.06 1.58 -6.32
CA GLY A 136 -15.68 2.90 -6.41
C GLY A 136 -14.90 4.03 -5.73
N GLU A 137 -13.87 3.76 -4.94
CA GLU A 137 -13.07 4.79 -4.24
C GLU A 137 -11.75 5.11 -4.95
N TYR A 138 -11.66 4.87 -6.27
CA TYR A 138 -10.50 5.25 -7.06
C TYR A 138 -10.88 5.55 -8.52
N GLU A 139 -9.98 6.23 -9.22
CA GLU A 139 -9.96 6.36 -10.68
C GLU A 139 -8.67 5.76 -11.25
N PHE A 140 -8.82 5.07 -12.37
CA PHE A 140 -7.72 4.64 -13.23
C PHE A 140 -7.53 5.66 -14.36
N PRO A 141 -6.38 5.68 -15.06
CA PRO A 141 -6.15 6.64 -16.12
C PRO A 141 -7.16 6.42 -17.27
N HIS A 142 -7.93 7.46 -17.59
CA HIS A 142 -8.84 7.45 -18.74
C HIS A 142 -8.11 7.74 -20.06
N TYR A 143 -6.94 8.37 -19.99
CA TYR A 143 -6.06 8.56 -21.13
C TYR A 143 -4.60 8.37 -20.71
N ILE A 144 -3.87 7.60 -21.50
CA ILE A 144 -2.42 7.44 -21.38
C ILE A 144 -1.83 7.80 -22.73
N THR A 145 -0.77 8.60 -22.76
CA THR A 145 0.01 8.81 -23.98
C THR A 145 1.50 8.90 -23.67
N GLN A 146 2.31 8.74 -24.71
CA GLN A 146 3.75 8.83 -24.64
C GLN A 146 4.21 10.08 -25.38
N ILE A 147 5.23 10.73 -24.84
CA ILE A 147 5.96 11.81 -25.51
C ILE A 147 7.45 11.46 -25.53
N SER A 148 8.15 11.91 -26.56
CA SER A 148 9.58 11.64 -26.73
C SER A 148 10.33 12.93 -27.02
N LYS A 149 11.38 13.18 -26.24
CA LYS A 149 12.28 14.32 -26.47
C LYS A 149 13.07 14.19 -27.78
N SER A 150 13.40 12.97 -28.18
CA SER A 150 14.09 12.67 -29.45
C SER A 150 13.17 12.75 -30.68
N GLN A 151 11.85 12.60 -30.49
CA GLN A 151 10.82 12.73 -31.53
C GLN A 151 9.77 13.79 -31.14
N PRO A 152 10.14 15.09 -31.08
CA PRO A 152 9.40 16.05 -30.29
C PRO A 152 8.03 16.47 -30.86
N ASP A 153 7.82 16.27 -32.16
CA ASP A 153 6.57 16.58 -32.86
C ASP A 153 5.72 15.34 -33.17
N LYS A 154 6.15 14.16 -32.69
CA LYS A 154 5.40 12.92 -32.91
C LYS A 154 4.31 12.77 -31.85
N ALA A 155 3.07 12.67 -32.30
CA ALA A 155 1.95 12.23 -31.47
C ALA A 155 1.87 10.71 -31.47
N TYR A 156 1.89 10.09 -30.28
CA TYR A 156 1.75 8.64 -30.12
C TYR A 156 0.28 8.22 -29.98
N GLY A 157 -0.62 9.18 -29.74
CA GLY A 157 -2.04 8.92 -29.50
C GLY A 157 -2.29 8.14 -28.20
N PRO A 158 -3.50 7.59 -28.02
CA PRO A 158 -3.86 6.84 -26.82
C PRO A 158 -3.07 5.53 -26.74
N GLN A 159 -2.63 5.21 -25.52
CA GLN A 159 -1.87 4.03 -25.15
C GLN A 159 -2.58 3.32 -23.98
N TYR A 160 -2.17 2.08 -23.69
CA TYR A 160 -2.67 1.30 -22.54
C TYR A 160 -1.58 1.03 -21.50
N ASN A 161 -0.37 1.51 -21.75
CA ASN A 161 0.83 1.14 -21.02
C ASN A 161 1.71 2.36 -20.79
N GLY A 162 2.36 2.40 -19.63
CA GLY A 162 3.42 3.35 -19.34
C GLY A 162 4.73 2.88 -19.97
N VAL A 163 5.44 3.81 -20.62
CA VAL A 163 6.77 3.59 -21.20
C VAL A 163 7.68 4.73 -20.80
N PHE A 164 8.87 4.38 -20.32
CA PHE A 164 9.88 5.31 -19.88
C PHE A 164 11.25 4.86 -20.37
N THR A 165 12.00 5.79 -20.92
CA THR A 165 13.43 5.60 -21.22
C THR A 165 14.23 6.75 -20.63
N PRO A 166 15.50 6.52 -20.24
CA PRO A 166 16.32 7.54 -19.62
C PRO A 166 16.40 8.81 -20.47
N ASN A 167 15.84 9.91 -19.96
CA ASN A 167 15.90 11.26 -20.54
C ASN A 167 15.25 11.44 -21.93
N ASP A 168 14.38 10.52 -22.37
CA ASP A 168 13.72 10.61 -23.69
C ASP A 168 12.21 10.33 -23.66
N ILE A 169 11.81 9.06 -23.54
CA ILE A 169 10.40 8.67 -23.56
C ILE A 169 9.82 8.85 -22.17
N ALA A 170 8.71 9.57 -22.10
CA ALA A 170 7.92 9.80 -20.91
C ALA A 170 6.45 9.48 -21.18
N SER A 171 5.69 9.20 -20.13
CA SER A 171 4.26 8.93 -20.24
C SER A 171 3.45 9.98 -19.48
N ILE A 172 2.35 10.41 -20.08
CA ILE A 172 1.35 11.28 -19.47
C ILE A 172 0.13 10.43 -19.14
N PHE A 173 -0.40 10.59 -17.94
CA PHE A 173 -1.60 9.93 -17.46
C PHE A 173 -2.64 10.99 -17.10
N SER A 174 -3.89 10.79 -17.50
CA SER A 174 -4.98 11.68 -17.12
C SER A 174 -6.17 10.92 -16.53
N PHE A 175 -6.85 11.60 -15.63
CA PHE A 175 -7.98 11.10 -14.85
C PHE A 175 -9.11 12.11 -14.91
N ASP A 176 -10.35 11.66 -14.94
CA ASP A 176 -11.50 12.54 -14.76
C ASP A 176 -11.96 12.45 -13.31
N ILE A 177 -11.78 13.53 -12.54
CA ILE A 177 -12.22 13.55 -11.15
C ILE A 177 -13.71 13.91 -11.11
N PRO A 178 -14.61 13.05 -10.62
CA PRO A 178 -16.03 13.38 -10.57
C PRO A 178 -16.30 14.60 -9.67
N ALA A 179 -17.23 15.47 -10.08
CA ALA A 179 -17.62 16.63 -9.27
C ALA A 179 -18.15 16.25 -7.88
N SER A 180 -18.74 15.05 -7.75
CA SER A 180 -19.22 14.50 -6.47
C SER A 180 -18.11 14.20 -5.47
N ARG A 181 -16.83 14.15 -5.89
CA ARG A 181 -15.68 13.88 -5.04
C ARG A 181 -15.03 15.16 -4.50
N SER A 182 -15.65 16.33 -4.66
CA SER A 182 -15.08 17.63 -4.27
C SER A 182 -14.74 17.78 -2.78
N ASP A 183 -15.38 17.00 -1.91
CA ASP A 183 -15.16 16.97 -0.46
C ASP A 183 -14.18 15.87 0.01
N ALA A 184 -13.61 15.09 -0.92
CA ALA A 184 -12.62 14.06 -0.64
C ALA A 184 -11.18 14.60 -0.67
N ASN A 185 -10.26 13.82 -0.09
CA ASN A 185 -8.83 13.90 -0.40
C ASN A 185 -8.50 12.92 -1.52
N CYS A 186 -7.70 13.39 -2.47
CA CYS A 186 -7.19 12.64 -3.61
C CYS A 186 -5.74 12.27 -3.33
N THR A 187 -5.47 10.97 -3.34
CA THR A 187 -4.12 10.41 -3.21
C THR A 187 -3.69 9.86 -4.57
N LEU A 188 -2.68 10.47 -5.18
CA LEU A 188 -2.06 9.95 -6.40
C LEU A 188 -1.01 8.92 -6.03
N GLU A 189 -1.16 7.69 -6.51
CA GLU A 189 -0.26 6.58 -6.16
C GLU A 189 0.17 5.76 -7.37
N PHE A 190 1.37 5.19 -7.30
CA PHE A 190 1.85 4.17 -8.21
C PHE A 190 1.91 2.81 -7.48
N LEU A 191 1.18 1.83 -7.98
CA LEU A 191 1.15 0.47 -7.45
C LEU A 191 2.09 -0.40 -8.28
N PHE A 192 3.08 -1.00 -7.61
CA PHE A 192 4.14 -1.76 -8.27
C PHE A 192 4.28 -3.15 -7.65
N PRO A 193 3.41 -4.11 -7.98
CA PRO A 193 3.49 -5.47 -7.45
C PRO A 193 4.69 -6.26 -8.02
N LEU A 194 5.01 -7.39 -7.38
CA LEU A 194 5.92 -8.36 -7.96
C LEU A 194 5.31 -8.97 -9.22
N LYS A 195 6.16 -9.33 -10.18
CA LYS A 195 5.73 -9.99 -11.43
C LYS A 195 4.93 -11.28 -11.16
N SER A 196 5.25 -12.01 -10.09
CA SER A 196 4.55 -13.22 -9.66
C SER A 196 3.15 -12.98 -9.08
N GLN A 197 2.78 -11.73 -8.81
CA GLN A 197 1.48 -11.34 -8.24
C GLN A 197 0.53 -10.83 -9.33
N LEU A 198 1.03 -10.58 -10.54
CA LEU A 198 0.24 -10.14 -11.66
C LEU A 198 -0.40 -11.33 -12.37
N THR A 199 -1.68 -11.19 -12.71
CA THR A 199 -2.44 -12.23 -13.43
C THR A 199 -2.72 -11.82 -14.87
N THR A 200 -3.15 -10.57 -15.06
CA THR A 200 -3.63 -10.02 -16.34
C THR A 200 -2.70 -8.96 -16.93
N SER A 201 -1.63 -8.62 -16.21
CA SER A 201 -0.67 -7.58 -16.60
C SER A 201 0.77 -8.06 -16.51
N ASN A 202 1.69 -7.23 -17.00
CA ASN A 202 3.10 -7.50 -17.01
C ASN A 202 3.91 -6.19 -16.99
N PHE A 203 5.18 -6.29 -16.61
CA PHE A 203 6.13 -5.18 -16.68
C PHE A 203 7.56 -5.67 -16.93
N ASP A 204 8.38 -4.79 -17.48
CA ASP A 204 9.83 -4.96 -17.60
C ASP A 204 10.52 -3.69 -17.10
N ILE A 205 11.48 -3.86 -16.18
CA ILE A 205 12.23 -2.76 -15.57
C ILE A 205 13.72 -3.09 -15.59
N SER A 206 14.54 -2.08 -15.88
CA SER A 206 16.00 -2.13 -15.73
C SER A 206 16.56 -0.73 -15.52
N GLY A 207 17.67 -0.62 -14.80
CA GLY A 207 18.29 0.67 -14.49
C GLY A 207 18.18 1.04 -13.01
N GLY A 208 18.16 2.33 -12.72
CA GLY A 208 18.33 2.85 -11.37
C GLY A 208 17.06 2.91 -10.51
N GLY A 209 15.87 2.89 -11.09
CA GLY A 209 14.58 2.97 -10.38
C GLY A 209 14.09 4.39 -10.08
N SER A 210 14.75 5.45 -10.58
CA SER A 210 14.38 6.83 -10.26
C SER A 210 13.31 7.39 -11.19
N PHE A 211 12.22 7.91 -10.62
CA PHE A 211 11.12 8.53 -11.36
C PHE A 211 10.78 9.92 -10.83
N PHE A 212 10.37 10.80 -11.75
CA PHE A 212 10.00 12.18 -11.47
C PHE A 212 8.60 12.44 -11.99
N PHE A 213 7.75 13.02 -11.14
CA PHE A 213 6.36 13.29 -11.44
C PHE A 213 6.15 14.81 -11.53
N THR A 214 5.39 15.26 -12.52
CA THR A 214 5.05 16.69 -12.70
C THR A 214 3.57 16.81 -13.06
N GLY A 215 2.81 17.56 -12.27
CA GLY A 215 1.39 17.81 -12.55
C GLY A 215 1.19 18.89 -13.62
N TYR A 216 0.15 18.71 -14.44
CA TYR A 216 -0.36 19.76 -15.32
C TYR A 216 -1.46 20.58 -14.62
N ASN A 217 -1.83 21.71 -15.23
CA ASN A 217 -2.92 22.54 -14.70
C ASN A 217 -4.27 21.81 -14.85
N PRO A 218 -5.13 21.78 -13.82
CA PRO A 218 -6.45 21.17 -13.93
C PRO A 218 -7.25 21.70 -15.13
N GLY A 219 -7.91 20.79 -15.85
CA GLY A 219 -8.60 21.07 -17.11
C GLY A 219 -7.69 21.11 -18.35
N SER A 220 -6.36 21.07 -18.18
CA SER A 220 -5.40 20.91 -19.28
C SER A 220 -4.93 19.46 -19.35
N CYS A 221 -5.51 18.69 -20.27
CA CYS A 221 -5.26 17.26 -20.40
C CYS A 221 -4.76 16.87 -21.79
N PRO A 222 -4.05 15.73 -21.88
CA PRO A 222 -3.58 15.22 -23.16
C PRO A 222 -4.74 14.79 -24.07
N ASP A 223 -4.46 14.80 -25.36
CA ASP A 223 -5.31 14.32 -26.44
C ASP A 223 -4.46 13.59 -27.50
N ASP A 224 -5.08 13.19 -28.61
CA ASP A 224 -4.43 12.47 -29.71
C ASP A 224 -3.42 13.31 -30.50
N THR A 225 -3.34 14.62 -30.25
CA THR A 225 -2.38 15.55 -30.85
C THR A 225 -1.24 15.92 -29.90
N THR A 226 -1.23 15.38 -28.69
CA THR A 226 -0.22 15.69 -27.67
C THR A 226 1.16 15.17 -28.10
N THR A 227 2.17 16.04 -27.97
CA THR A 227 3.56 15.75 -28.32
C THR A 227 4.50 16.33 -27.25
N TRP A 228 5.81 16.12 -27.38
CA TRP A 228 6.78 16.76 -26.48
C TRP A 228 6.74 18.30 -26.58
N ASN A 229 6.55 18.85 -27.78
CA ASN A 229 6.47 20.29 -28.02
C ASN A 229 5.06 20.86 -27.77
N ASN A 230 4.03 20.02 -27.76
CA ASN A 230 2.62 20.38 -27.55
C ASN A 230 2.06 19.61 -26.35
N GLN A 231 2.60 19.89 -25.15
CA GLN A 231 2.13 19.30 -23.90
C GLN A 231 1.00 20.14 -23.29
N PRO A 232 0.19 19.54 -22.40
CA PRO A 232 -0.74 20.31 -21.57
C PRO A 232 -0.02 21.42 -20.78
N ALA A 233 -0.78 22.45 -20.41
CA ALA A 233 -0.26 23.60 -19.69
C ALA A 233 0.32 23.13 -18.33
N PRO A 234 1.55 23.55 -17.98
CA PRO A 234 2.18 23.13 -16.72
C PRO A 234 1.34 23.60 -15.53
N GLY A 235 1.29 22.75 -14.50
CA GLY A 235 0.64 23.09 -13.24
C GLY A 235 1.41 24.16 -12.46
N PRO A 236 0.79 24.75 -11.42
CA PRO A 236 1.44 25.74 -10.56
C PRO A 236 2.48 25.13 -9.62
N PHE A 237 2.48 23.80 -9.46
CA PHE A 237 3.37 23.09 -8.55
C PHE A 237 4.66 22.65 -9.26
N PRO A 238 5.82 22.75 -8.59
CA PRO A 238 7.07 22.22 -9.12
C PRO A 238 6.99 20.69 -9.23
N PRO A 239 7.93 20.05 -9.96
CA PRO A 239 8.06 18.60 -9.95
C PRO A 239 8.16 18.06 -8.53
N PHE A 240 7.49 16.94 -8.27
CA PHE A 240 7.56 16.24 -7.00
C PHE A 240 8.99 15.73 -6.76
N PRO A 241 9.41 15.55 -5.49
CA PRO A 241 10.67 14.87 -5.19
C PRO A 241 10.77 13.54 -5.94
N PRO A 242 11.97 13.16 -6.42
CA PRO A 242 12.13 11.89 -7.11
C PRO A 242 11.75 10.72 -6.19
N ILE A 243 11.04 9.75 -6.75
CA ILE A 243 10.67 8.53 -6.07
C ILE A 243 11.47 7.38 -6.66
N HIS A 244 12.13 6.62 -5.79
CA HIS A 244 12.79 5.38 -6.16
C HIS A 244 11.77 4.24 -6.09
N MET A 245 11.48 3.61 -7.23
CA MET A 245 10.45 2.58 -7.36
C MET A 245 11.04 1.20 -7.67
N GLU A 246 10.59 0.19 -6.92
CA GLU A 246 10.97 -1.21 -7.02
C GLU A 246 9.74 -2.12 -6.90
N PRO A 247 9.72 -3.27 -7.60
CA PRO A 247 8.62 -4.23 -7.51
C PRO A 247 8.35 -4.73 -6.08
N GLY A 248 7.08 -4.93 -5.77
CA GLY A 248 6.54 -5.38 -4.49
C GLY A 248 6.08 -4.26 -3.54
N ASN A 249 5.92 -3.03 -4.02
CA ASN A 249 5.60 -1.85 -3.20
C ASN A 249 4.46 -1.00 -3.79
N ALA A 250 3.96 -0.07 -2.99
CA ALA A 250 3.05 1.00 -3.42
C ALA A 250 3.66 2.36 -3.03
N TYR A 251 3.53 3.35 -3.92
CA TYR A 251 4.21 4.63 -3.81
C TYR A 251 3.21 5.77 -3.87
N THR A 252 3.03 6.49 -2.77
CA THR A 252 2.27 7.74 -2.75
C THR A 252 3.09 8.85 -3.40
N ILE A 253 2.57 9.40 -4.50
CA ILE A 253 3.20 10.48 -5.27
C ILE A 253 2.77 11.84 -4.73
N ASP A 254 1.47 12.02 -4.50
CA ASP A 254 0.89 13.26 -4.01
C ASP A 254 -0.38 13.00 -3.18
N VAL A 255 -0.65 13.89 -2.23
CA VAL A 255 -1.88 13.89 -1.43
C VAL A 255 -2.41 15.31 -1.36
N GLY A 256 -3.60 15.52 -1.88
CA GLY A 256 -4.21 16.84 -1.93
C GLY A 256 -5.74 16.80 -1.89
N PRO A 257 -6.39 17.93 -1.67
CA PRO A 257 -7.84 17.98 -1.68
C PRO A 257 -8.37 17.86 -3.12
N CYS A 258 -9.37 16.99 -3.34
CA CYS A 258 -9.91 16.70 -4.67
C CYS A 258 -10.59 17.89 -5.34
N PHE A 259 -11.07 18.90 -4.59
CA PHE A 259 -11.74 20.07 -5.17
C PHE A 259 -10.89 20.82 -6.21
N VAL A 260 -9.56 20.66 -6.18
CA VAL A 260 -8.64 21.26 -7.16
C VAL A 260 -8.90 20.75 -8.58
N GLY A 261 -9.34 19.50 -8.72
CA GLY A 261 -9.61 18.86 -10.01
C GLY A 261 -11.05 18.40 -10.21
N ALA A 262 -11.90 18.47 -9.18
CA ALA A 262 -13.26 17.93 -9.23
C ALA A 262 -14.11 18.55 -10.36
N GLY A 263 -14.73 17.68 -11.16
CA GLY A 263 -15.50 18.06 -12.34
C GLY A 263 -14.65 18.40 -13.57
N THR A 264 -13.33 18.18 -13.50
CA THR A 264 -12.39 18.43 -14.59
C THR A 264 -11.47 17.23 -14.79
N CYS A 265 -10.75 17.24 -15.91
CA CYS A 265 -9.66 16.31 -16.11
C CYS A 265 -8.38 16.82 -15.43
N VAL A 266 -7.66 15.92 -14.75
CA VAL A 266 -6.34 16.16 -14.17
C VAL A 266 -5.32 15.26 -14.84
N ALA A 267 -4.11 15.76 -15.07
CA ALA A 267 -3.07 15.00 -15.74
C ALA A 267 -1.69 15.25 -15.14
N GLY A 268 -0.79 14.30 -15.33
CA GLY A 268 0.60 14.41 -14.91
C GLY A 268 1.55 13.68 -15.84
N LEU A 269 2.77 14.21 -15.93
CA LEU A 269 3.90 13.65 -16.64
C LEU A 269 4.78 12.86 -15.69
N THR A 270 5.14 11.65 -16.11
CA THR A 270 6.15 10.83 -15.42
C THR A 270 7.38 10.65 -16.30
N THR A 271 8.54 10.98 -15.77
CA THR A 271 9.85 10.89 -16.47
C THR A 271 10.87 10.11 -15.63
N THR A 272 11.98 9.72 -16.27
CA THR A 272 13.13 9.09 -15.60
C THR A 272 14.43 9.53 -16.29
N ASN A 273 15.53 9.53 -15.54
CA ASN A 273 16.85 9.85 -16.05
C ASN A 273 17.79 8.63 -16.11
N ASP A 274 17.39 7.48 -15.56
CA ASP A 274 18.26 6.32 -15.32
C ASP A 274 17.58 4.96 -15.54
N THR A 275 16.27 4.93 -15.81
CA THR A 275 15.48 3.70 -15.84
C THR A 275 14.83 3.46 -17.20
N ASN A 276 14.88 2.22 -17.69
CA ASN A 276 13.99 1.75 -18.74
C ASN A 276 12.86 0.98 -18.07
N PHE A 277 11.64 1.45 -18.24
CA PHE A 277 10.48 0.84 -17.60
C PHE A 277 9.29 0.79 -18.56
N TRP A 278 8.66 -0.37 -18.61
CA TRP A 278 7.41 -0.61 -19.33
C TRP A 278 6.47 -1.38 -18.41
N PHE A 279 5.21 -0.96 -18.35
CA PHE A 279 4.15 -1.72 -17.66
C PHE A 279 2.82 -1.54 -18.38
N PHE A 280 1.97 -2.58 -18.37
CA PHE A 280 0.59 -2.47 -18.84
C PHE A 280 -0.33 -2.03 -17.70
N GLN A 281 -1.08 -0.93 -17.86
CA GLN A 281 -1.98 -0.43 -16.81
C GLN A 281 -3.11 -1.44 -16.60
N ASP A 282 -3.35 -1.88 -15.36
CA ASP A 282 -4.34 -2.93 -15.09
C ASP A 282 -4.94 -2.83 -13.69
N GLN A 283 -6.24 -3.14 -13.56
CA GLN A 283 -7.00 -3.07 -12.32
C GLN A 283 -7.47 -4.45 -11.84
N GLY A 284 -6.69 -5.50 -12.14
CA GLY A 284 -6.94 -6.87 -11.69
C GLY A 284 -6.83 -7.03 -10.17
N GLU A 285 -6.87 -8.29 -9.70
CA GLU A 285 -6.81 -8.61 -8.25
C GLU A 285 -5.61 -7.98 -7.55
N CYS A 286 -4.47 -7.91 -8.24
CA CYS A 286 -3.33 -7.13 -7.80
C CYS A 286 -2.96 -6.07 -8.86
N PRO A 287 -3.41 -4.82 -8.68
CA PRO A 287 -3.28 -3.78 -9.67
C PRO A 287 -1.84 -3.31 -9.86
N ILE A 288 -1.51 -2.90 -11.09
CA ILE A 288 -0.26 -2.25 -11.44
C ILE A 288 -0.53 -1.00 -12.28
N GLY A 289 0.13 0.09 -11.89
CA GLY A 289 0.07 1.35 -12.59
C GLY A 289 -0.22 2.51 -11.67
N ILE A 290 -0.70 3.61 -12.24
CA ILE A 290 -0.98 4.84 -11.51
C ILE A 290 -2.49 5.00 -11.28
N TYR A 291 -2.88 5.46 -10.10
CA TYR A 291 -4.28 5.64 -9.71
C TYR A 291 -4.45 6.90 -8.86
N THR A 292 -5.67 7.41 -8.85
CA THR A 292 -6.11 8.38 -7.84
C THR A 292 -7.10 7.69 -6.91
N GLU A 293 -6.81 7.63 -5.61
CA GLU A 293 -7.72 7.09 -4.59
C GLU A 293 -8.42 8.24 -3.84
N TYR A 294 -9.69 8.01 -3.48
CA TYR A 294 -10.51 8.91 -2.70
C TYR A 294 -10.54 8.49 -1.24
N SER A 295 -10.30 9.44 -0.34
CA SER A 295 -10.47 9.23 1.09
C SER A 295 -11.29 10.35 1.73
N TYR A 296 -12.14 9.96 2.67
CA TYR A 296 -13.02 10.85 3.43
C TYR A 296 -12.60 10.85 4.89
N GLY A 297 -12.07 11.98 5.36
CA GLY A 297 -11.48 12.10 6.69
C GLY A 297 -10.32 13.08 6.65
N LEU A 298 -10.16 13.87 7.72
CA LEU A 298 -9.15 14.92 7.78
C LEU A 298 -7.75 14.33 7.50
N PRO A 299 -6.91 14.98 6.67
CA PRO A 299 -5.48 14.65 6.65
C PRO A 299 -4.95 14.73 8.09
N PRO A 300 -3.94 13.91 8.48
CA PRO A 300 -3.27 14.10 9.76
C PRO A 300 -2.92 15.58 9.87
N ARG A 301 -3.41 16.24 10.93
CA ARG A 301 -3.25 17.67 11.14
C ARG A 301 -1.79 18.02 10.91
N THR A 302 -1.51 18.87 9.92
CA THR A 302 -0.29 19.65 9.92
C THR A 302 -0.26 20.38 11.25
N GLU A 303 0.67 20.03 12.13
CA GLU A 303 0.81 20.67 13.43
C GLU A 303 1.08 22.18 13.26
N PRO A 304 0.63 23.02 14.21
CA PRO A 304 0.87 24.46 14.23
C PRO A 304 2.34 24.84 14.43
#